data_AF-A0A7C3RSI7-F1
#
_entry.id   AF-A0A7C3RSI7-F1
#
_cell.length_a   1.000
_cell.length_b   1.000
_cell.length_c   1.000
_cell.angle_alpha   90.00
_cell.angle_beta   90.00
_cell.angle_gamma   90.00
#
_symmetry.space_group_name_H-M   'P 1'
#
loop_
_entity.id
_entity.type
_entity.pdbx_description
1 polymer ?
#
loop_
_entity_poly.entity_id
_entity_poly.type
_entity_poly.pdbx_seq_one_letter_code
_entity_poly.pdbx_strand_id
1 'polypeptide(L)'
;MNRSRQLLCATMLALATVVSGCSPAPPEPYSKPTRYASPEQIELEFRGKTFVLGDNTATAMVRAPEWPKDRWLRLPFWLGIDVLVPGVLQPREGNYYVISEARLIKPLDQPGQWIIAAGSALIKKEAVFVTTKTHYLSRGKILPTIVQFTGMRAFRYAGREVKLPVLTEVSLPMKWTLGGPVPPGYARYRVSGEFPE
;
A
#
# COMPACT_ATOMS: atom_id res chain seq x y z
N MET A 1 -64.25 10.66 60.06
CA MET A 1 -64.81 9.60 60.93
C MET A 1 -63.80 8.46 60.97
N ASN A 2 -63.31 8.06 62.14
CA ASN A 2 -62.25 7.06 62.29
C ASN A 2 -62.74 5.62 62.06
N ARG A 3 -61.89 4.78 61.45
CA ARG A 3 -61.62 3.34 61.73
C ARG A 3 -60.79 2.80 60.54
N SER A 4 -59.52 2.43 60.65
CA SER A 4 -58.84 1.44 61.51
C SER A 4 -59.18 -0.01 61.18
N ARG A 5 -58.26 -0.72 60.51
CA ARG A 5 -57.70 -2.09 60.77
C ARG A 5 -56.99 -2.60 59.49
N GLN A 6 -55.68 -2.93 59.53
CA GLN A 6 -55.06 -4.21 59.97
C GLN A 6 -55.46 -5.39 59.05
N LEU A 7 -54.64 -6.37 58.62
CA LEU A 7 -53.27 -6.87 58.91
C LEU A 7 -52.60 -7.25 57.54
N LEU A 8 -51.34 -7.68 57.32
CA LEU A 8 -50.05 -7.82 58.06
C LEU A 8 -48.90 -8.01 57.01
N CYS A 9 -47.62 -7.96 57.45
CA CYS A 9 -46.43 -8.63 56.84
C CYS A 9 -45.95 -8.23 55.41
N ALA A 10 -44.65 -8.25 55.08
CA ALA A 10 -43.44 -8.49 55.87
C ALA A 10 -42.16 -7.99 55.14
N THR A 11 -41.05 -8.01 55.91
CA THR A 11 -39.64 -8.12 55.46
C THR A 11 -38.95 -6.95 54.74
N MET A 12 -37.79 -6.57 55.30
CA MET A 12 -36.78 -5.70 54.71
C MET A 12 -36.17 -6.32 53.44
N LEU A 13 -35.61 -5.48 52.56
CA LEU A 13 -34.21 -5.67 52.14
C LEU A 13 -33.55 -4.34 51.76
N ALA A 14 -32.24 -4.23 51.95
CA ALA A 14 -31.49 -2.98 51.87
C ALA A 14 -31.29 -2.48 50.43
N LEU A 15 -31.30 -1.16 50.27
CA LEU A 15 -30.93 -0.48 49.02
C LEU A 15 -29.40 -0.56 48.82
N ALA A 16 -28.92 -1.65 48.23
CA ALA A 16 -27.54 -1.74 47.77
C ALA A 16 -27.37 -0.88 46.50
N THR A 17 -26.64 0.23 46.63
CA THR A 17 -26.33 1.12 45.50
C THR A 17 -25.36 0.45 44.53
N VAL A 18 -25.90 -0.18 43.48
CA VAL A 18 -25.07 -0.66 42.36
C VAL A 18 -24.66 0.54 41.51
N VAL A 19 -23.43 1.03 41.74
CA VAL A 19 -22.78 1.97 40.83
C VAL A 19 -22.49 1.22 39.54
N SER A 20 -23.38 1.39 38.55
CA SER A 20 -23.16 0.89 37.19
C SER A 20 -22.04 1.70 36.54
N GLY A 21 -20.80 1.24 36.75
CA GLY A 21 -19.65 1.75 36.02
C GLY A 21 -19.78 1.37 34.54
N CYS A 22 -20.22 2.31 33.71
CA CYS A 22 -20.10 2.21 32.26
C CYS A 22 -18.62 2.30 31.86
N SER A 23 -17.88 1.19 32.05
CA SER A 23 -16.62 0.98 31.34
C SER A 23 -16.94 0.97 29.84
N PRO A 24 -16.41 1.92 29.03
CA PRO A 24 -16.50 1.78 27.59
C PRO A 24 -15.83 0.46 27.21
N ALA A 25 -16.50 -0.34 26.36
CA ALA A 25 -15.96 -1.62 25.93
C ALA A 25 -14.56 -1.42 25.34
N PRO A 26 -13.58 -2.30 25.63
CA PRO A 26 -12.31 -2.30 24.94
C PRO A 26 -12.60 -2.34 23.43
N PRO A 27 -12.00 -1.45 22.61
CA PRO A 27 -12.21 -1.51 21.17
C PRO A 27 -11.79 -2.89 20.67
N GLU A 28 -12.71 -3.60 20.02
CA GLU A 28 -12.42 -4.93 19.49
C GLU A 28 -11.18 -4.84 18.58
N PRO A 29 -10.14 -5.67 18.79
CA PRO A 29 -9.05 -5.80 17.83
C PRO A 29 -9.54 -6.57 16.60
N TYR A 30 -10.42 -5.95 15.82
CA TYR A 30 -10.96 -6.50 14.59
C TYR A 30 -9.92 -6.42 13.47
N SER A 31 -9.18 -7.51 13.29
CA SER A 31 -8.35 -7.74 12.10
C SER A 31 -8.79 -9.02 11.38
N LYS A 32 -10.04 -9.06 10.89
CA LYS A 32 -10.36 -10.05 9.83
C LYS A 32 -9.44 -9.81 8.62
N PRO A 33 -8.91 -10.87 8.01
CA PRO A 33 -7.75 -10.77 7.15
C PRO A 33 -8.03 -9.90 5.93
N THR A 34 -7.20 -8.89 5.72
CA THR A 34 -7.02 -8.26 4.41
C THR A 34 -6.44 -9.32 3.47
N ARG A 35 -7.32 -10.15 2.88
CA ARG A 35 -6.92 -11.09 1.82
C ARG A 35 -6.49 -10.25 0.63
N TYR A 36 -5.19 -10.10 0.46
CA TYR A 36 -4.59 -9.56 -0.75
C TYR A 36 -4.91 -10.47 -1.93
N ALA A 37 -4.89 -9.89 -3.14
CA ALA A 37 -5.05 -10.66 -4.36
C ALA A 37 -3.92 -11.69 -4.51
N SER A 38 -4.20 -12.81 -5.18
CA SER A 38 -3.18 -13.84 -5.42
C SER A 38 -2.20 -13.40 -6.50
N PRO A 39 -0.97 -13.97 -6.53
CA PRO A 39 0.00 -13.76 -7.62
C PRO A 39 -0.62 -13.87 -9.01
N GLU A 40 -1.42 -14.92 -9.24
CA GLU A 40 -2.01 -15.24 -10.54
C GLU A 40 -3.03 -14.16 -10.97
N GLN A 41 -3.79 -13.62 -10.01
CA GLN A 41 -4.70 -12.49 -10.26
C GLN A 41 -3.95 -11.22 -10.61
N ILE A 42 -2.84 -10.91 -9.93
CA ILE A 42 -2.05 -9.72 -10.24
C ILE A 42 -1.41 -9.83 -11.63
N GLU A 43 -0.90 -11.00 -11.98
CA GLU A 43 -0.23 -11.23 -13.25
C GLU A 43 -1.21 -11.18 -14.43
N LEU A 44 -2.36 -11.86 -14.32
CA LEU A 44 -3.40 -11.85 -15.35
C LEU A 44 -3.93 -10.42 -15.61
N GLU A 45 -4.20 -9.69 -14.54
CA GLU A 45 -4.98 -8.45 -14.61
C GLU A 45 -4.12 -7.20 -14.78
N PHE A 46 -2.84 -7.20 -14.37
CA PHE A 46 -1.98 -6.01 -14.39
C PHE A 46 -0.65 -6.14 -15.14
N ARG A 47 -0.18 -7.33 -15.52
CA ARG A 47 1.10 -7.46 -16.25
C ARG A 47 1.06 -6.66 -17.56
N GLY A 48 1.92 -5.64 -17.66
CA GLY A 48 2.00 -4.76 -18.83
C GLY A 48 0.77 -3.88 -19.08
N LYS A 49 -0.13 -3.76 -18.10
CA LYS A 49 -1.32 -2.90 -18.16
C LYS A 49 -1.19 -1.75 -17.17
N THR A 50 -1.83 -0.61 -17.43
CA THR A 50 -1.99 0.45 -16.42
C THR A 50 -3.15 0.13 -15.46
N PHE A 51 -3.21 0.82 -14.33
CA PHE A 51 -4.23 0.63 -13.30
C PHE A 51 -4.68 1.97 -12.73
N VAL A 52 -5.84 1.99 -12.07
CA VAL A 52 -6.30 3.10 -11.23
C VAL A 52 -6.04 2.73 -9.77
N LEU A 53 -5.46 3.65 -9.01
CA LEU A 53 -5.32 3.55 -7.56
C LEU A 53 -6.53 4.21 -6.88
N GLY A 54 -7.12 3.53 -5.90
CA GLY A 54 -8.21 4.06 -5.08
C GLY A 54 -7.69 4.89 -3.90
N ASP A 55 -8.57 5.74 -3.36
CA ASP A 55 -8.27 6.57 -2.20
C ASP A 55 -8.30 5.73 -0.90
N ASN A 56 -7.16 5.14 -0.56
CA ASN A 56 -6.95 4.36 0.65
C ASN A 56 -5.48 4.41 1.06
N THR A 57 -5.20 4.79 2.30
CA THR A 57 -3.82 4.97 2.81
C THR A 57 -3.24 3.71 3.47
N ALA A 58 -4.08 2.75 3.87
CA ALA A 58 -3.66 1.55 4.58
C ALA A 58 -3.34 0.38 3.62
N THR A 59 -4.07 0.28 2.50
CA THR A 59 -3.91 -0.79 1.51
C THR A 59 -4.08 -0.26 0.10
N ALA A 60 -3.26 -0.73 -0.84
CA ALA A 60 -3.37 -0.32 -2.23
C ALA A 60 -4.60 -0.99 -2.87
N MET A 61 -5.68 -0.23 -3.01
CA MET A 61 -6.84 -0.64 -3.80
C MET A 61 -6.55 -0.33 -5.27
N VAL A 62 -6.38 -1.36 -6.09
CA VAL A 62 -6.09 -1.23 -7.53
C VAL A 62 -7.19 -1.86 -8.36
N ARG A 63 -7.45 -1.30 -9.54
CA ARG A 63 -8.34 -1.88 -10.56
C ARG A 63 -7.85 -1.53 -11.95
N ALA A 64 -8.20 -2.34 -12.94
CA ALA A 64 -7.98 -1.95 -14.33
C ALA A 64 -8.94 -0.78 -14.69
N PRO A 65 -8.54 0.17 -15.56
CA PRO A 65 -9.33 1.37 -15.84
C PRO A 65 -10.75 1.09 -16.34
N GLU A 66 -10.92 0.03 -17.13
CA GLU A 66 -12.16 -0.43 -17.76
C GLU A 66 -13.10 -1.19 -16.83
N TRP A 67 -12.65 -1.57 -15.63
CA TRP A 67 -13.50 -2.28 -14.67
C TRP A 67 -14.56 -1.36 -14.04
N PRO A 68 -15.68 -1.96 -13.56
CA PRO A 68 -16.62 -1.30 -12.66
C PRO A 68 -15.93 -0.61 -11.47
N LYS A 69 -16.46 0.54 -11.05
CA LYS A 69 -15.85 1.41 -10.02
C LYS A 69 -15.82 0.79 -8.62
N ASP A 70 -16.53 -0.31 -8.41
CA ASP A 70 -16.66 -1.10 -7.19
C ASP A 70 -15.77 -2.37 -7.20
N ARG A 71 -15.28 -2.81 -8.37
CA ARG A 71 -14.37 -3.95 -8.50
C ARG A 71 -12.93 -3.52 -8.20
N TRP A 72 -12.42 -3.85 -7.01
CA TRP A 72 -11.05 -3.56 -6.58
C TRP A 72 -10.32 -4.82 -6.12
N LEU A 73 -9.03 -4.92 -6.48
CA LEU A 73 -8.08 -5.85 -5.87
C LEU A 73 -7.26 -5.11 -4.82
N ARG A 74 -6.84 -5.82 -3.76
CA ARG A 74 -6.04 -5.26 -2.67
C ARG A 74 -4.61 -5.78 -2.75
N LEU A 75 -3.63 -4.87 -2.72
CA LEU A 75 -2.21 -5.18 -2.52
C LEU A 75 -1.68 -4.46 -1.28
N PRO A 76 -0.59 -4.96 -0.67
CA PRO A 76 0.19 -4.17 0.27
C PRO A 76 0.88 -3.00 -0.46
N PHE A 77 0.90 -1.83 0.16
CA PHE A 77 1.87 -0.79 -0.20
C PHE A 77 3.28 -1.20 0.26
N TRP A 78 4.30 -0.76 -0.45
CA TRP A 78 5.69 -0.81 0.02
C TRP A 78 6.50 0.30 -0.66
N LEU A 79 7.35 0.99 0.10
CA LEU A 79 8.10 2.18 -0.34
C LEU A 79 7.18 3.38 -0.67
N GLY A 80 7.11 4.32 0.28
CA GLY A 80 6.26 5.51 0.25
C GLY A 80 6.62 6.48 1.37
N ILE A 81 5.98 7.66 1.42
CA ILE A 81 6.23 8.66 2.49
C ILE A 81 5.71 8.12 3.84
N ASP A 82 4.47 7.62 3.84
CA ASP A 82 3.81 6.99 4.98
C ASP A 82 3.71 5.48 4.73
N VAL A 83 4.73 4.74 5.17
CA VAL A 83 4.69 3.27 5.12
C VAL A 83 3.80 2.75 6.25
N LEU A 84 2.48 2.85 6.05
CA LEU A 84 1.44 2.23 6.89
C LEU A 84 1.38 0.70 6.74
N VAL A 85 2.48 0.06 6.33
CA VAL A 85 2.69 -1.35 6.66
C VAL A 85 2.95 -1.39 8.17
N PRO A 86 2.07 -1.96 9.01
CA PRO A 86 2.39 -2.15 10.42
C PRO A 86 3.71 -2.93 10.48
N GLY A 87 4.69 -2.41 11.25
CA GLY A 87 6.14 -2.64 11.10
C GLY A 87 6.66 -4.06 11.38
N VAL A 88 6.01 -5.06 10.79
CA VAL A 88 6.04 -6.49 11.14
C VAL A 88 6.09 -7.35 9.87
N LEU A 89 5.48 -6.92 8.76
CA LEU A 89 5.53 -7.64 7.48
C LEU A 89 6.73 -7.20 6.65
N GLN A 90 7.84 -7.95 6.76
CA GLN A 90 8.92 -7.90 5.79
C GLN A 90 8.41 -8.33 4.40
N PRO A 91 8.90 -7.71 3.32
CA PRO A 91 8.55 -8.10 1.96
C PRO A 91 9.00 -9.56 1.70
N ARG A 92 8.17 -10.34 1.01
CA ARG A 92 8.46 -11.75 0.68
C ARG A 92 8.78 -11.87 -0.80
N GLU A 93 9.82 -12.60 -1.12
CA GLU A 93 10.22 -12.83 -2.50
C GLU A 93 9.09 -13.52 -3.29
N GLY A 94 8.88 -13.10 -4.54
CA GLY A 94 7.77 -13.54 -5.37
C GLY A 94 6.45 -12.76 -5.17
N ASN A 95 6.27 -12.05 -4.05
CA ASN A 95 5.06 -11.28 -3.77
C ASN A 95 5.02 -9.90 -4.48
N TYR A 96 3.81 -9.37 -4.58
CA TYR A 96 3.47 -8.14 -5.30
C TYR A 96 3.13 -7.01 -4.33
N TYR A 97 3.59 -5.81 -4.68
CA TYR A 97 3.47 -4.59 -3.87
C TYR A 97 3.17 -3.41 -4.77
N VAL A 98 2.52 -2.37 -4.22
CA VAL A 98 2.45 -1.06 -4.88
C VAL A 98 3.48 -0.12 -4.28
N ILE A 99 4.37 0.42 -5.11
CA ILE A 99 5.18 1.58 -4.73
C ILE A 99 4.26 2.79 -4.72
N SER A 100 4.07 3.45 -3.57
CA SER A 100 3.17 4.61 -3.46
C SER A 100 3.89 5.93 -3.72
N GLU A 101 5.13 6.07 -3.22
CA GLU A 101 6.01 7.17 -3.62
C GLU A 101 7.48 6.76 -3.53
N ALA A 102 8.17 6.83 -4.66
CA ALA A 102 9.62 6.73 -4.73
C ALA A 102 10.18 7.72 -5.76
N ARG A 103 11.47 8.06 -5.66
CA ARG A 103 12.16 8.96 -6.58
C ARG A 103 13.29 8.23 -7.30
N LEU A 104 13.40 8.42 -8.61
CA LEU A 104 14.53 7.96 -9.41
C LEU A 104 15.78 8.76 -9.04
N ILE A 105 16.78 8.09 -8.47
CA ILE A 105 18.03 8.72 -8.04
C ILE A 105 19.05 8.71 -9.18
N LYS A 106 19.32 7.54 -9.76
CA LYS A 106 20.23 7.34 -10.90
C LYS A 106 19.97 6.01 -11.61
N PRO A 107 20.30 5.88 -12.91
CA PRO A 107 20.36 4.57 -13.56
C PRO A 107 21.54 3.74 -13.01
N LEU A 108 21.51 2.44 -13.26
CA LEU A 108 22.62 1.50 -13.11
C LEU A 108 23.16 1.09 -14.49
N ASP A 109 24.26 0.35 -14.50
CA ASP A 109 24.96 -0.07 -15.73
C ASP A 109 24.13 -1.00 -16.62
N GLN A 110 23.16 -1.73 -16.03
CA GLN A 110 22.23 -2.58 -16.77
C GLN A 110 21.02 -1.76 -17.26
N PRO A 111 20.65 -1.81 -18.55
CA PRO A 111 19.50 -1.10 -19.10
C PRO A 111 18.21 -1.39 -18.32
N GLY A 112 17.38 -0.36 -18.15
CA GLY A 112 16.12 -0.46 -17.38
C GLY A 112 16.28 -0.53 -15.86
N GLN A 113 17.50 -0.56 -15.31
CA GLN A 113 17.73 -0.60 -13.87
C GLN A 113 18.03 0.78 -13.29
N TRP A 114 17.35 1.09 -12.17
CA TRP A 114 17.46 2.37 -11.47
C TRP A 114 17.62 2.16 -9.97
N ILE A 115 18.45 2.97 -9.33
CA ILE A 115 18.33 3.20 -7.88
C ILE A 115 17.14 4.13 -7.66
N ILE A 116 16.18 3.68 -6.87
CA ILE A 116 15.10 4.51 -6.33
C ILE A 116 15.30 4.72 -4.83
N ALA A 117 14.83 5.85 -4.31
CA ALA A 117 14.73 6.09 -2.87
C ALA A 117 13.29 6.45 -2.48
N ALA A 118 12.86 5.92 -1.34
CA ALA A 118 11.54 6.13 -0.74
C ALA A 118 11.63 6.14 0.79
N GLY A 119 10.52 6.38 1.48
CA GLY A 119 10.48 6.55 2.93
C GLY A 119 10.47 8.01 3.36
N SER A 120 10.33 8.22 4.66
CA SER A 120 10.35 9.56 5.27
C SER A 120 11.77 10.15 5.27
N ALA A 121 11.89 11.45 5.58
CA ALA A 121 13.19 12.11 5.72
C ALA A 121 14.13 11.43 6.73
N LEU A 122 13.57 10.74 7.73
CA LEU A 122 14.28 10.05 8.81
C LEU A 122 14.71 8.62 8.43
N ILE A 123 13.95 7.92 7.58
CA ILE A 123 14.25 6.54 7.15
C ILE A 123 14.14 6.43 5.63
N LYS A 124 15.23 6.79 4.94
CA LYS A 124 15.37 6.58 3.50
C LYS A 124 15.68 5.11 3.23
N LYS A 125 14.82 4.43 2.48
CA LYS A 125 15.04 3.07 1.96
C LYS A 125 15.35 3.17 0.47
N GLU A 126 16.53 2.69 0.10
CA GLU A 126 16.93 2.53 -1.31
C GLU A 126 16.52 1.15 -1.83
N ALA A 127 16.18 1.07 -3.10
CA ALA A 127 15.90 -0.17 -3.81
C ALA A 127 16.39 -0.09 -5.26
N VAL A 128 16.63 -1.24 -5.88
CA VAL A 128 16.82 -1.33 -7.33
C VAL A 128 15.47 -1.58 -7.96
N PHE A 129 15.02 -0.66 -8.81
CA PHE A 129 13.84 -0.80 -9.64
C PHE A 129 14.26 -1.23 -11.04
N VAL A 130 13.74 -2.38 -11.48
CA VAL A 130 13.96 -2.97 -12.80
C VAL A 130 12.70 -2.74 -13.62
N THR A 131 12.74 -1.76 -14.53
CA THR A 131 11.67 -1.51 -15.49
C THR A 131 12.01 -2.14 -16.83
N THR A 132 11.02 -2.80 -17.42
CA THR A 132 11.13 -3.49 -18.71
C THR A 132 10.14 -2.97 -19.74
N LYS A 133 9.19 -2.11 -19.32
CA LYS A 133 8.10 -1.58 -20.14
C LYS A 133 8.01 -0.04 -20.10
N THR A 134 8.78 0.61 -19.21
CA THR A 134 8.71 2.06 -18.98
C THR A 134 10.09 2.70 -19.16
N HIS A 135 10.24 3.48 -20.22
CA HIS A 135 11.46 4.25 -20.48
C HIS A 135 11.34 5.61 -19.79
N TYR A 136 11.97 5.76 -18.62
CA TYR A 136 12.02 7.04 -17.90
C TYR A 136 12.98 8.02 -18.59
N LEU A 137 12.43 9.13 -19.06
CA LEU A 137 13.12 10.20 -19.77
C LEU A 137 13.72 11.26 -18.83
N SER A 138 13.21 11.35 -17.60
CA SER A 138 13.72 12.27 -16.58
C SER A 138 13.78 11.61 -15.22
N ARG A 139 14.61 12.16 -14.32
CA ARG A 139 14.48 11.88 -12.89
C ARG A 139 13.22 12.58 -12.35
N GLY A 140 12.75 12.15 -11.18
CA GLY A 140 11.53 12.66 -10.55
C GLY A 140 10.92 11.62 -9.61
N LYS A 141 9.72 11.91 -9.06
CA LYS A 141 8.87 10.90 -8.43
C LYS A 141 8.38 9.91 -9.50
N ILE A 142 8.41 8.60 -9.25
CA ILE A 142 7.65 7.67 -10.10
C ILE A 142 6.18 7.74 -9.74
N LEU A 143 5.29 7.59 -10.73
CA LEU A 143 3.89 7.33 -10.44
C LEU A 143 3.75 5.95 -9.77
N PRO A 144 2.72 5.74 -8.93
CA PRO A 144 2.49 4.45 -8.32
C PRO A 144 2.50 3.31 -9.34
N THR A 145 3.22 2.24 -9.00
CA THR A 145 3.52 1.12 -9.91
C THR A 145 3.43 -0.19 -9.13
N ILE A 146 2.78 -1.21 -9.71
CA ILE A 146 2.77 -2.56 -9.16
C ILE A 146 4.10 -3.23 -9.51
N VAL A 147 4.79 -3.72 -8.50
CA VAL A 147 6.09 -4.40 -8.61
C VAL A 147 6.08 -5.74 -7.91
N GLN A 148 6.89 -6.68 -8.40
CA GLN A 148 7.22 -7.91 -7.72
C GLN A 148 8.53 -7.73 -6.95
N PHE A 149 8.59 -8.18 -5.69
CA PHE A 149 9.85 -8.27 -4.96
C PHE A 149 10.62 -9.52 -5.40
N THR A 150 11.79 -9.35 -6.01
CA THR A 150 12.64 -10.43 -6.52
C THR A 150 13.90 -10.60 -5.67
N GLY A 151 13.74 -10.49 -4.34
CA GLY A 151 14.80 -10.73 -3.37
C GLY A 151 15.80 -9.58 -3.22
N MET A 152 16.85 -9.87 -2.44
CA MET A 152 17.92 -8.93 -2.10
C MET A 152 19.18 -9.27 -2.90
N ARG A 153 19.70 -8.32 -3.70
CA ARG A 153 20.94 -8.51 -4.48
C ARG A 153 22.02 -7.53 -4.06
N ALA A 154 23.27 -7.92 -4.23
CA ALA A 154 24.43 -7.07 -4.00
C ALA A 154 24.71 -6.20 -5.23
N PHE A 155 25.04 -4.93 -4.98
CA PHE A 155 25.39 -3.95 -6.01
C PHE A 155 26.62 -3.16 -5.57
N ARG A 156 27.53 -2.87 -6.50
CA ARG A 156 28.68 -2.01 -6.25
C ARG A 156 28.26 -0.55 -6.42
N TYR A 157 28.35 0.23 -5.35
CA TYR A 157 27.84 1.60 -5.27
C TYR A 157 28.84 2.48 -4.50
N ALA A 158 29.29 3.58 -5.12
CA ALA A 158 30.21 4.54 -4.49
C ALA A 158 31.45 3.87 -3.84
N GLY A 159 32.05 2.90 -4.54
CA GLY A 159 33.24 2.16 -4.09
C GLY A 159 32.97 1.01 -3.12
N ARG A 160 31.79 0.92 -2.50
CA ARG A 160 31.39 -0.14 -1.56
C ARG A 160 30.37 -1.10 -2.16
N GLU A 161 30.25 -2.29 -1.58
CA GLU A 161 29.17 -3.23 -1.89
C GLU A 161 27.98 -2.96 -0.95
N VAL A 162 26.77 -2.89 -1.51
CA VAL A 162 25.51 -2.68 -0.77
C VAL A 162 24.48 -3.72 -1.21
N LYS A 163 23.81 -4.35 -0.23
CA LYS A 163 22.75 -5.31 -0.49
C LYS A 163 21.41 -4.59 -0.50
N LEU A 164 20.78 -4.48 -1.67
CA LEU A 164 19.55 -3.73 -1.89
C LEU A 164 18.39 -4.66 -2.32
N PRO A 165 17.14 -4.34 -1.94
CA PRO A 165 15.97 -5.03 -2.47
C PRO A 165 15.81 -4.74 -3.96
N VAL A 166 15.38 -5.75 -4.72
CA VAL A 166 15.14 -5.63 -6.16
C VAL A 166 13.65 -5.75 -6.46
N LEU A 167 13.13 -4.78 -7.20
CA LEU A 167 11.72 -4.62 -7.53
C LEU A 167 11.57 -4.70 -9.05
N THR A 168 10.88 -5.72 -9.55
CA THR A 168 10.63 -5.86 -10.98
C THR A 168 9.26 -5.28 -11.32
N GLU A 169 9.21 -4.43 -12.34
CA GLU A 169 8.00 -3.80 -12.84
C GLU A 169 7.00 -4.83 -13.41
N VAL A 170 5.81 -4.88 -12.81
CA VAL A 170 4.72 -5.75 -13.28
C VAL A 170 3.76 -4.95 -14.15
N SER A 171 3.15 -3.90 -13.58
CA SER A 171 2.25 -3.00 -14.29
C SER A 171 2.99 -1.91 -15.05
N LEU A 172 2.30 -1.24 -15.97
CA LEU A 172 2.65 0.12 -16.35
C LEU A 172 2.37 1.07 -15.16
N PRO A 173 2.95 2.29 -15.14
CA PRO A 173 2.63 3.28 -14.11
C PRO A 173 1.12 3.58 -14.07
N MET A 174 0.60 3.94 -12.90
CA MET A 174 -0.83 4.17 -12.73
C MET A 174 -1.35 5.28 -13.63
N LYS A 175 -2.62 5.18 -14.02
CA LYS A 175 -3.31 6.17 -14.84
C LYS A 175 -3.68 7.38 -14.00
N TRP A 176 -2.74 8.31 -13.83
CA TRP A 176 -2.92 9.54 -13.04
C TRP A 176 -4.16 10.35 -13.47
N THR A 177 -4.38 10.47 -14.78
CA THR A 177 -5.59 11.07 -15.38
C THR A 177 -5.97 10.33 -16.66
N LEU A 178 -7.19 10.55 -17.15
CA LEU A 178 -7.68 10.01 -18.43
C LEU A 178 -7.09 10.77 -19.64
N GLY A 179 -5.76 10.75 -19.79
CA GLY A 179 -5.05 11.39 -20.91
C GLY A 179 -4.52 12.81 -20.63
N GLY A 180 -4.56 13.27 -19.38
CA GLY A 180 -3.93 14.53 -18.96
C GLY A 180 -2.43 14.37 -18.68
N PRO A 181 -1.69 15.49 -18.55
CA PRO A 181 -0.25 15.47 -18.34
C PRO A 181 0.12 14.88 -16.97
N VAL A 182 1.22 14.12 -16.94
CA VAL A 182 1.88 13.73 -15.67
C VAL A 182 2.24 15.00 -14.86
N PRO A 183 1.97 15.07 -13.54
CA PRO A 183 2.15 16.31 -12.77
C PRO A 183 3.60 16.80 -12.70
N PRO A 184 3.82 18.09 -12.41
CA PRO A 184 5.14 18.61 -12.06
C PRO A 184 5.78 17.81 -10.91
N GLY A 185 7.10 17.61 -10.99
CA GLY A 185 7.88 16.86 -9.99
C GLY A 185 7.87 15.33 -10.14
N TYR A 186 6.96 14.78 -10.95
CA TYR A 186 7.01 13.38 -11.37
C TYR A 186 7.92 13.21 -12.60
N ALA A 187 8.51 12.02 -12.71
CA ALA A 187 9.35 11.63 -13.82
C ALA A 187 8.53 11.51 -15.11
N ARG A 188 9.07 12.03 -16.22
CA ARG A 188 8.51 11.79 -17.56
C ARG A 188 8.94 10.41 -18.05
N TYR A 189 8.06 9.71 -18.75
CA TYR A 189 8.32 8.37 -19.26
C TYR A 189 7.60 8.12 -20.60
N ARG A 190 8.01 7.07 -21.31
CA ARG A 190 7.32 6.45 -22.45
C ARG A 190 7.06 4.98 -22.14
N VAL A 191 5.99 4.41 -22.68
CA VAL A 191 5.73 2.96 -22.63
C VAL A 191 6.36 2.30 -23.86
N SER A 192 7.04 1.17 -23.66
CA SER A 192 7.62 0.38 -24.74
C SER A 192 6.51 -0.16 -25.66
N GLY A 193 6.58 0.17 -26.96
CA GLY A 193 5.64 -0.33 -27.97
C GLY A 193 4.43 0.56 -28.29
N GLU A 194 4.26 1.73 -27.65
CA GLU A 194 3.17 2.67 -28.01
C GLU A 194 3.48 3.54 -29.25
N PHE A 195 4.73 3.57 -29.73
CA PHE A 195 5.13 4.26 -30.97
C PHE A 195 6.29 3.52 -31.67
N PRO A 196 6.28 3.36 -33.01
CA PRO A 196 7.50 3.18 -33.78
C PRO A 196 8.29 4.50 -33.83
N GLU A 197 9.61 4.41 -34.04
CA GLU A 197 10.48 5.56 -34.36
C GLU A 197 10.29 6.03 -35.82
#